data_AF-A0A9E7ZLD8-F1
#
_entry.id   AF-A0A9E7ZLD8-F1
#
_cell.length_a   1.000
_cell.length_b   1.000
_cell.length_c   1.000
_cell.angle_alpha   90.00
_cell.angle_beta   90.00
_cell.angle_gamma   90.00
#
_symmetry.space_group_name_H-M   'P 1'
#
loop_
_entity.id
_entity.type
_entity.pdbx_description
1 polymer ?
#
loop_
_entity_poly.entity_id
_entity_poly.type
_entity_poly.pdbx_seq_one_letter_code
_entity_poly.pdbx_strand_id
1 'polypeptide(L)' 'MLHTETKIVTAGRSSDVAHRIDDLVRQGPFGRTGLFAAIKAGKLKARKFGRSTIVLHRDWLEFLENLPLSRAHDA' A
#
# COMPACT_ATOMS: atom_id res chain seq x y z
N MET A 1 -11.16 -10.66 -31.15
CA MET A 1 -10.07 -10.68 -30.16
C MET A 1 -10.43 -9.69 -29.05
N LEU A 2 -11.18 -10.13 -28.04
CA LEU A 2 -11.52 -9.29 -26.89
C LEU A 2 -11.37 -10.15 -25.64
N HIS A 3 -10.23 -10.07 -24.99
CA HIS A 3 -10.09 -10.46 -23.59
C HIS A 3 -9.12 -9.48 -22.93
N THR A 4 -9.63 -8.30 -22.60
CA THR A 4 -9.04 -7.49 -21.53
C THR A 4 -9.48 -8.13 -20.23
N GLU A 5 -8.67 -9.06 -19.73
CA GLU A 5 -8.86 -9.66 -18.42
C GLU A 5 -8.67 -8.57 -17.36
N THR A 6 -9.77 -7.93 -16.95
CA THR A 6 -9.82 -7.12 -15.74
C THR A 6 -9.59 -8.06 -14.56
N LYS A 7 -8.33 -8.19 -14.16
CA LYS A 7 -7.93 -8.96 -12.98
C LYS A 7 -8.38 -8.22 -11.71
N ILE A 8 -9.67 -8.31 -11.41
CA ILE A 8 -10.16 -8.13 -10.05
C ILE A 8 -9.65 -9.32 -9.23
N VAL A 9 -8.57 -9.15 -8.47
CA VAL A 9 -8.11 -10.18 -7.53
C VAL A 9 -7.98 -9.61 -6.13
N THR A 10 -9.00 -9.97 -5.36
CA THR A 10 -8.96 -10.23 -3.93
C THR A 10 -8.82 -8.97 -3.09
N ALA A 11 -9.99 -8.40 -2.77
CA ALA A 11 -10.21 -7.80 -1.47
C ALA A 11 -9.49 -8.67 -0.43
N GLY A 12 -8.47 -8.10 0.24
CA GLY A 12 -7.94 -8.69 1.46
C GLY A 12 -9.13 -9.11 2.33
N ARG A 13 -9.02 -10.26 3.00
CA ARG A 13 -10.10 -10.67 3.90
C ARG A 13 -10.37 -9.46 4.79
N SER A 14 -11.63 -9.07 4.93
CA SER A 14 -12.03 -7.88 5.72
C SER A 14 -11.58 -7.96 7.20
N SER A 15 -10.84 -9.00 7.59
CA SER A 15 -10.21 -9.28 8.88
C SER A 15 -8.67 -9.28 8.86
N ASP A 16 -7.98 -8.94 7.75
CA ASP A 16 -6.51 -8.93 7.70
C ASP A 16 -5.97 -7.80 8.59
N VAL A 17 -5.40 -8.18 9.73
CA VAL A 17 -4.95 -7.26 10.78
C VAL A 17 -3.70 -6.46 10.35
N ALA A 18 -2.89 -7.02 9.44
CA ALA A 18 -1.64 -6.42 9.00
C ALA A 18 -1.19 -6.88 7.61
N HIS A 19 -0.38 -6.06 6.96
CA HIS A 19 0.15 -6.23 5.61
C HIS A 19 1.68 -6.26 5.65
N ARG A 20 2.33 -7.11 4.85
CA ARG A 20 3.77 -6.94 4.58
C ARG A 20 3.97 -5.95 3.45
N ILE A 21 5.09 -5.23 3.46
CA ILE A 21 5.47 -4.32 2.37
C ILE A 21 5.50 -5.06 1.02
N ASP A 22 6.00 -6.29 0.98
CA ASP A 22 6.03 -7.08 -0.24
C ASP A 22 4.64 -7.45 -0.77
N ASP A 23 3.68 -7.66 0.13
CA ASP A 23 2.29 -7.94 -0.25
C ASP A 23 1.61 -6.69 -0.80
N LEU A 24 1.83 -5.53 -0.19
CA LEU A 24 1.33 -4.24 -0.69
C LEU A 24 1.87 -3.91 -2.09
N VAL A 25 3.16 -4.19 -2.34
CA VAL A 25 3.79 -4.00 -3.65
C VAL A 25 3.23 -4.96 -4.69
N ARG A 26 2.91 -6.21 -4.30
CA ARG A 26 2.32 -7.19 -5.21
C ARG A 26 0.86 -6.89 -5.55
N GLN A 27 0.12 -6.31 -4.61
CA GLN A 27 -1.33 -6.11 -4.72
C GLN A 27 -1.70 -4.74 -5.29
N GLY A 28 -0.84 -3.72 -5.16
CA GLY A 28 -1.17 -2.35 -5.53
C GLY A 28 -0.14 -1.69 -6.46
N PRO A 29 -0.41 -0.45 -6.87
CA PRO A 29 0.48 0.35 -7.74
C PRO A 29 1.71 0.91 -7.00
N PHE A 30 2.12 0.30 -5.88
CA PHE A 30 3.15 0.84 -5.00
C PHE A 30 4.51 0.22 -5.29
N GLY A 31 5.54 1.05 -5.44
CA GLY A 31 6.92 0.59 -5.52
C GLY A 31 7.54 0.36 -4.15
N ARG A 32 8.39 -0.67 -4.00
CA ARG A 32 9.18 -0.91 -2.77
C ARG A 32 9.92 0.35 -2.32
N THR A 33 10.62 1.00 -3.24
CA THR A 33 11.40 2.22 -2.96
C THR A 33 10.52 3.34 -2.39
N GLY A 34 9.33 3.55 -2.96
CA GLY A 34 8.41 4.59 -2.49
C GLY A 34 7.87 4.30 -1.08
N LEU A 35 7.51 3.04 -0.79
CA LEU A 35 7.06 2.64 0.54
C LEU A 35 8.16 2.77 1.59
N PHE A 36 9.39 2.32 1.29
CA PHE A 36 10.51 2.49 2.21
C PHE A 36 10.90 3.96 2.40
N ALA A 37 10.77 4.80 1.36
CA ALA A 37 10.95 6.24 1.50
C ALA A 37 9.88 6.87 2.42
N ALA A 38 8.61 6.45 2.30
CA ALA A 38 7.54 6.90 3.18
C ALA A 38 7.75 6.47 4.64
N ILE A 39 8.25 5.25 4.87
CA ILE A 39 8.64 4.76 6.21
C ILE A 39 9.80 5.60 6.77
N LYS A 40 10.85 5.83 5.96
CA LYS A 40 12.01 6.63 6.37
C LYS A 40 11.62 8.08 6.68
N ALA A 41 10.66 8.63 5.95
CA ALA A 41 10.11 9.96 6.17
C ALA A 41 9.12 10.04 7.35
N GLY A 42 8.83 8.93 8.04
CA GLY A 42 7.88 8.87 9.15
C GLY A 42 6.41 8.99 8.74
N LYS A 43 6.11 8.98 7.44
CA LYS A 43 4.73 9.09 6.91
C LYS A 43 3.97 7.77 7.01
N LEU A 44 4.68 6.65 6.91
CA LEU A 44 4.10 5.31 7.01
C LEU A 44 4.59 4.62 8.29
N LYS A 45 3.67 4.34 9.22
CA LYS A 45 3.96 3.62 10.47
C LYS A 45 4.15 2.13 10.18
N ALA A 46 5.40 1.71 10.07
CA ALA A 46 5.77 0.32 9.87
C ALA A 46 6.45 -0.28 11.11
N ARG A 47 6.25 -1.58 11.33
CA ARG A 47 6.80 -2.38 12.42
C ARG A 47 7.71 -3.44 11.83
N LYS A 48 8.96 -3.50 12.31
CA LYS A 48 9.92 -4.50 11.87
C LYS A 48 9.72 -5.81 12.66
N PHE A 49 9.54 -6.92 11.95
CA PHE A 49 9.46 -8.27 12.55
C PHE A 49 10.43 -9.20 11.82
N GLY A 50 11.60 -9.40 12.42
CA GLY A 50 12.71 -10.16 11.82
C GLY A 50 13.13 -9.57 10.48
N ARG A 51 12.99 -10.36 9.41
CA ARG A 51 13.31 -9.96 8.03
C ARG A 51 12.18 -9.22 7.32
N SER A 52 10.98 -9.19 7.90
CA SER A 52 9.79 -8.60 7.30
C SER A 52 9.49 -7.22 7.90
N THR A 53 8.96 -6.33 7.05
CA THR A 53 8.38 -5.06 7.48
C THR A 53 6.87 -5.18 7.37
N ILE A 54 6.19 -5.00 8.50
CA ILE A 54 4.75 -5.20 8.66
C ILE A 54 4.09 -3.85 8.93
N VAL A 55 2.98 -3.57 8.27
CA VAL A 55 2.15 -2.38 8.44
C VAL A 55 0.79 -2.84 8.93
N LEU A 56 0.27 -2.26 10.02
CA LEU A 56 -1.09 -2.61 10.45
C LEU A 56 -2.10 -2.07 9.45
N HIS A 57 -3.22 -2.76 9.29
CA HIS A 57 -4.24 -2.33 8.33
C HIS A 57 -4.73 -0.90 8.60
N ARG A 58 -4.94 -0.53 9.87
CA ARG A 58 -5.31 0.84 10.26
C ARG A 58 -4.27 1.89 9.87
N ASP A 59 -2.99 1.58 10.08
CA ASP A 59 -1.88 2.51 9.82
C ASP A 59 -1.69 2.68 8.31
N TRP A 60 -2.01 1.63 7.55
CA TRP A 60 -2.04 1.65 6.10
C TRP A 60 -3.19 2.52 5.56
N LEU A 61 -4.40 2.37 6.10
CA LEU A 61 -5.53 3.23 5.74
C LEU A 61 -5.26 4.70 6.08
N GLU A 62 -4.77 4.99 7.28
CA GLU A 62 -4.38 6.35 7.70
C GLU A 62 -3.34 6.95 6.73
N PHE A 63 -2.37 6.15 6.29
CA PHE A 63 -1.40 6.59 5.29
C PHE A 63 -2.05 6.94 3.94
N LEU A 64 -2.96 6.10 3.45
CA LEU A 64 -3.66 6.32 2.17
C LEU A 64 -4.58 7.54 2.20
N GLU A 65 -5.31 7.74 3.29
CA GLU A 65 -6.20 8.88 3.50
C GLU A 65 -5.42 10.20 3.57
N ASN A 66 -4.20 10.16 4.09
CA ASN A 66 -3.31 11.32 4.18
C ASN A 66 -2.42 11.52 2.93
N LEU A 67 -2.56 10.70 1.90
CA LEU A 67 -1.88 10.98 0.64
C LEU A 67 -2.43 12.28 0.05
N PRO A 68 -1.57 13.11 -0.57
CA PRO A 68 -2.07 14.28 -1.27
C PRO A 68 -3.05 13.81 -2.34
N LEU A 69 -4.24 14.42 -2.35
CA LEU A 69 -5.17 14.23 -3.45
C LEU A 69 -4.43 14.58 -4.73
N SER A 70 -4.45 13.67 -5.70
CA SER A 70 -4.01 13.97 -7.06
C SER A 70 -4.73 15.24 -7.48
N ARG A 71 -4.00 16.34 -7.67
CA ARG A 71 -4.53 17.53 -8.32
C ARG A 71 -5.07 17.03 -9.68
N ALA A 72 -6.34 17.29 -9.99
CA ALA A 72 -6.67 17.56 -11.39
C ALA A 72 -5.57 18.52 -11.87
N HIS A 73 -4.79 18.13 -12.87
CA HIS A 73 -3.69 18.94 -13.39
C HIS A 73 -4.26 20.32 -13.76
N ASP A 74 -4.22 21.25 -12.82
CA ASP A 74 -4.75 22.59 -12.96
C ASP A 74 -3.56 23.46 -13.36
N ALA A 75 -3.63 23.84 -14.65
CA ALA A 75 -2.76 24.71 -15.45
C ALA A 75 -1.35 24.20 -15.75
#